data_AF-A0A7S3G8R5-F1
#
_entry.id   AF-A0A7S3G8R5-F1
#
_cell.length_a   1.000
_cell.length_b   1.000
_cell.length_c   1.000
_cell.angle_alpha   90.00
_cell.angle_beta   90.00
_cell.angle_gamma   90.00
#
_symmetry.space_group_name_H-M   'P 1'
#
loop_
_entity.id
_entity.type
_entity.pdbx_description
1 polymer ?
#
loop_
_entity_poly.entity_id
_entity_poly.type
_entity_poly.pdbx_seq_one_letter_code
_entity_poly.pdbx_strand_id
1 'polypeptide(L)'
;RRPQWDDDSGDPIWRGKPCAVIPGDHVEAGSGSGLVHTAPGHGAEDFEAAQSLIRSNGNGVVDLNEVELSMISPVNDFGSFTAEAGTRLAGMAVVDGARGRGGVETGISASRTSGVREVLRILEEQNLLLGRDVVTHSYPYDWRAKKPV
;
A
#
# COMPACT_ATOMS: atom_id res chain seq x y z
N ARG A 1 13.91 -4.60 -21.62
CA ARG A 1 13.70 -3.16 -21.32
C ARG A 1 13.47 -3.07 -19.82
N ARG A 2 14.22 -2.25 -19.07
CA ARG A 2 13.89 -2.01 -17.65
C ARG A 2 12.55 -1.26 -17.62
N PRO A 3 11.61 -1.58 -16.70
CA PRO A 3 10.41 -0.77 -16.56
C PRO A 3 10.85 0.66 -16.25
N GLN A 4 10.31 1.63 -16.98
CA GLN A 4 10.42 3.04 -16.60
C GLN A 4 9.41 3.24 -15.48
N TRP A 5 9.90 3.25 -14.24
CA TRP A 5 9.10 3.46 -13.03
C TRP A 5 8.81 4.94 -12.77
N ASP A 6 9.37 5.83 -13.59
CA ASP A 6 9.16 7.26 -13.50
C ASP A 6 7.92 7.61 -14.32
N ASP A 7 6.79 7.82 -13.66
CA ASP A 7 5.79 8.69 -14.21
C ASP A 7 6.07 10.13 -13.72
N ASP A 8 6.00 11.10 -14.62
CA ASP A 8 6.25 12.51 -14.30
C ASP A 8 5.12 13.11 -13.42
N SER A 9 4.31 12.27 -12.77
CA SER A 9 3.13 12.66 -11.98
C SER A 9 3.51 13.45 -10.72
N GLY A 10 4.74 13.28 -10.23
CA GLY A 10 5.23 13.90 -9.00
C GLY A 10 4.62 13.32 -7.72
N ASP A 11 3.73 12.33 -7.82
CA ASP A 11 3.03 11.74 -6.68
C ASP A 11 3.99 10.88 -5.82
N PRO A 12 3.97 11.04 -4.48
CA PRO A 12 5.00 10.49 -3.60
C PRO A 12 5.05 8.97 -3.53
N ILE A 13 3.94 8.25 -3.81
CA ILE A 13 3.90 6.78 -3.81
C ILE A 13 4.69 6.19 -4.98
N TRP A 14 4.66 6.83 -6.15
CA TRP A 14 5.09 6.21 -7.41
C TRP A 14 6.45 6.70 -7.92
N ARG A 15 7.14 7.57 -7.16
CA ARG A 15 8.51 7.97 -7.49
C ARG A 15 9.32 6.69 -7.59
N GLY A 16 9.81 6.35 -8.79
CA GLY A 16 10.55 5.15 -9.19
C GLY A 16 11.82 4.85 -8.37
N LYS A 17 11.69 4.90 -7.05
CA LYS A 17 12.67 4.55 -6.06
C LYS A 17 12.87 3.04 -6.19
N PRO A 18 14.13 2.58 -6.19
CA PRO A 18 14.41 1.17 -6.12
C PRO A 18 13.72 0.59 -4.88
N CYS A 19 12.99 -0.52 -5.05
CA CYS A 19 12.51 -1.32 -3.93
C CYS A 19 13.59 -2.34 -3.58
N ALA A 20 14.06 -2.32 -2.34
CA ALA A 20 14.97 -3.34 -1.85
C ALA A 20 14.25 -4.69 -1.68
N VAL A 21 14.99 -5.77 -1.88
CA VAL A 21 14.54 -7.12 -1.54
C VAL A 21 15.20 -7.50 -0.23
N ILE A 22 14.38 -7.86 0.76
CA ILE A 22 14.83 -8.22 2.09
C ILE A 22 14.52 -9.70 2.37
N PRO A 23 15.29 -10.36 3.27
CA PRO A 23 14.91 -11.68 3.77
C PRO A 23 13.58 -11.62 4.51
N GLY A 24 12.72 -12.62 4.30
CA GLY A 24 11.44 -12.74 4.98
C GLY A 24 11.19 -14.19 5.39
N ASP A 25 11.44 -14.52 6.66
CA ASP A 25 11.29 -15.89 7.17
C ASP A 25 9.82 -16.36 7.19
N HIS A 26 8.88 -15.41 7.13
CA HIS A 26 7.44 -15.68 7.04
C HIS A 26 6.97 -16.00 5.61
N VAL A 27 7.86 -15.93 4.61
CA VAL A 27 7.51 -16.15 3.21
C VAL A 27 7.48 -17.64 2.91
N GLU A 28 6.31 -18.15 2.52
CA GLU A 28 6.12 -19.56 2.16
C GLU A 28 5.93 -19.75 0.64
N ALA A 29 6.39 -20.90 0.12
CA ALA A 29 6.24 -21.25 -1.30
C ALA A 29 4.81 -21.74 -1.67
N GLY A 30 3.92 -21.90 -0.69
CA GLY A 30 2.58 -22.48 -0.87
C GLY A 30 1.54 -21.53 -1.46
N SER A 31 1.82 -20.24 -1.56
CA SER A 31 0.87 -19.22 -2.04
C SER A 31 1.57 -18.04 -2.70
N GLY A 32 0.91 -17.39 -3.65
CA GLY A 32 1.42 -16.21 -4.34
C GLY A 32 2.60 -16.51 -5.27
N SER A 33 3.56 -15.59 -5.33
CA SER A 33 4.71 -15.64 -6.24
C SER A 33 6.03 -16.02 -5.55
N GLY A 34 6.02 -16.23 -4.22
CA GLY A 34 7.24 -16.32 -3.41
C GLY A 34 7.92 -14.96 -3.15
N LEU A 35 7.33 -13.85 -3.59
CA LEU A 35 7.71 -12.48 -3.22
C LEU A 35 6.52 -11.80 -2.54
N VAL A 36 6.75 -11.28 -1.33
CA VAL A 36 5.73 -10.61 -0.52
C VAL A 36 6.03 -9.12 -0.49
N HIS A 37 5.02 -8.30 -0.77
CA HIS A 37 5.12 -6.85 -0.58
C HIS A 37 5.07 -6.55 0.92
N THR A 38 6.03 -5.74 1.39
CA THR A 38 6.14 -5.37 2.81
C THR A 38 5.61 -3.96 3.05
N ALA A 39 4.62 -3.84 3.94
CA ALA A 39 4.03 -2.58 4.39
C ALA A 39 4.03 -2.49 5.94
N PRO A 40 5.11 -1.98 6.57
CA PRO A 40 5.30 -2.03 8.02
C PRO A 40 4.21 -1.33 8.86
N GLY A 41 3.45 -0.41 8.27
CA GLY A 41 2.31 0.25 8.92
C GLY A 41 1.03 -0.59 8.97
N HIS A 42 0.97 -1.74 8.29
CA HIS A 42 -0.27 -2.49 8.06
C HIS A 42 -0.14 -4.02 8.21
N GLY A 43 1.04 -4.55 8.54
CA GLY A 43 1.27 -5.97 8.80
C GLY A 43 2.21 -6.19 9.98
N ALA A 44 1.91 -7.17 10.84
CA ALA A 44 2.74 -7.46 12.00
C ALA A 44 4.10 -8.04 11.58
N GLU A 45 4.08 -9.00 10.66
CA GLU A 45 5.27 -9.64 10.09
C GLU A 45 6.13 -8.63 9.30
N ASP A 46 5.47 -7.69 8.59
CA ASP A 46 6.14 -6.60 7.89
C ASP A 46 6.83 -5.63 8.85
N PHE A 47 6.16 -5.29 9.95
CA PHE A 47 6.73 -4.45 11.01
C PHE A 47 7.94 -5.12 11.67
N GLU A 48 7.85 -6.42 11.97
CA GLU A 48 8.97 -7.19 12.54
C GLU A 48 10.15 -7.28 11.59
N ALA A 49 9.91 -7.51 10.29
CA ALA A 49 10.95 -7.51 9.27
C ALA A 49 11.67 -6.15 9.18
N ALA A 50 10.90 -5.05 9.12
CA ALA A 50 11.46 -3.71 9.09
C ALA A 50 12.23 -3.37 10.38
N GLN A 51 11.68 -3.70 11.55
CA GLN A 51 12.32 -3.44 12.83
C GLN A 51 13.63 -4.22 12.99
N SER A 52 13.67 -5.47 12.53
CA SER A 52 14.88 -6.29 12.59
C SER A 52 16.02 -5.69 11.78
N LEU A 53 15.71 -5.15 10.59
CA LEU A 53 16.69 -4.47 9.73
C LEU A 53 17.15 -3.13 10.30
N ILE A 54 16.23 -2.35 10.86
CA ILE A 54 16.57 -1.09 11.54
C ILE A 54 17.53 -1.37 12.71
N ARG A 55 17.28 -2.42 13.49
CA ARG A 55 18.14 -2.82 14.62
C ARG A 55 19.51 -3.31 14.18
N SER A 56 19.62 -4.00 13.04
CA SER A 56 20.90 -4.53 12.55
C SER A 56 21.79 -3.46 11.93
N ASN A 57 21.21 -2.47 11.24
CA ASN A 57 21.96 -1.49 10.43
C ASN A 57 22.00 -0.07 11.04
N GLY A 58 21.20 0.20 12.08
CA GLY A 58 21.20 1.43 12.86
C GLY A 58 20.44 2.61 12.26
N ASN A 59 20.09 2.57 10.96
CA ASN A 59 19.40 3.67 10.26
C ASN A 59 18.26 3.21 9.33
N GLY A 60 17.90 1.92 9.31
CA GLY A 60 16.80 1.41 8.46
C GLY A 60 17.09 1.33 6.97
N VAL A 61 18.35 1.54 6.56
CA VAL A 61 18.80 1.32 5.19
C VAL A 61 18.94 -0.17 4.91
N VAL A 62 18.29 -0.64 3.84
CA VAL A 62 18.12 -2.08 3.59
C VAL A 62 18.88 -2.64 2.40
N ASP A 63 19.58 -1.81 1.62
CA ASP A 63 20.42 -2.28 0.51
C ASP A 63 21.54 -1.28 0.11
N LEU A 64 22.31 -1.66 -0.91
CA LEU A 64 23.37 -0.82 -1.51
C LEU A 64 22.83 0.45 -2.21
N ASN A 65 21.51 0.54 -2.42
CA ASN A 65 20.86 1.71 -3.02
C ASN A 65 20.33 2.68 -1.95
N GLU A 66 20.67 2.45 -0.67
CA GLU A 66 20.25 3.28 0.45
C GLU A 66 18.73 3.41 0.60
N VAL A 67 17.99 2.36 0.24
CA VAL A 67 16.53 2.36 0.39
C VAL A 67 16.20 2.30 1.88
N GLU A 68 15.45 3.29 2.37
CA GLU A 68 14.95 3.34 3.73
C GLU A 68 13.56 2.71 3.82
N LEU A 69 13.37 1.77 4.74
CA LEU A 69 12.03 1.25 5.04
C LEU A 69 11.25 2.28 5.85
N SER A 70 10.38 3.02 5.18
CA SER A 70 9.52 4.00 5.84
C SER A 70 8.34 3.32 6.54
N MET A 71 8.22 3.49 7.86
CA MET A 71 7.03 3.12 8.62
C MET A 71 5.93 4.17 8.43
N ILE A 72 5.26 4.12 7.28
CA ILE A 72 4.12 5.00 6.95
C ILE A 72 2.80 4.25 6.99
N SER A 73 1.73 4.95 7.35
CA SER A 73 0.35 4.49 7.22
C SER A 73 -0.42 5.56 6.44
N PRO A 74 -0.58 5.41 5.10
CA PRO A 74 -1.27 6.39 4.28
C PRO A 74 -2.80 6.36 4.44
N VAL A 75 -3.30 5.83 5.57
CA VAL A 75 -4.72 5.70 5.91
C VAL A 75 -4.95 6.30 7.30
N ASN A 76 -5.99 7.12 7.43
CA ASN A 76 -6.39 7.75 8.69
C ASN A 76 -7.38 6.91 9.50
N ASP A 77 -7.70 7.36 10.72
CA ASP A 77 -8.62 6.71 11.66
C ASP A 77 -10.06 6.53 11.13
N PHE A 78 -10.41 7.16 10.01
CA PHE A 78 -11.72 7.04 9.36
C PHE A 78 -11.73 6.03 8.21
N GLY A 79 -10.61 5.35 7.95
CA GLY A 79 -10.46 4.42 6.82
C GLY A 79 -10.38 5.14 5.47
N SER A 80 -9.89 6.38 5.47
CA SER A 80 -9.66 7.19 4.27
C SER A 80 -8.17 7.42 4.04
N PHE A 81 -7.76 7.46 2.78
CA PHE A 81 -6.38 7.76 2.41
C PHE A 81 -5.98 9.18 2.83
N THR A 82 -4.76 9.34 3.33
CA THR A 82 -4.15 10.64 3.68
C THR A 82 -3.54 11.31 2.45
N ALA A 83 -3.01 12.53 2.60
CA ALA A 83 -2.30 13.22 1.52
C ALA A 83 -1.00 12.49 1.10
N GLU A 84 -0.43 11.67 1.98
CA GLU A 84 0.74 10.83 1.67
C GLU A 84 0.41 9.77 0.62
N ALA A 85 -0.89 9.45 0.45
CA ALA A 85 -1.34 8.54 -0.57
C ALA A 85 -1.32 9.13 -2.00
N GLY A 86 -0.91 10.38 -2.15
CA GLY A 86 -0.93 11.10 -3.41
C GLY A 86 -2.30 11.66 -3.76
N THR A 87 -2.29 12.56 -4.72
CA THR A 87 -3.43 13.45 -5.02
C THR A 87 -4.67 12.69 -5.53
N ARG A 88 -4.48 11.59 -6.24
CA ARG A 88 -5.57 10.75 -6.77
C ARG A 88 -6.30 9.96 -5.70
N LEU A 89 -5.62 9.60 -4.61
CA LEU A 89 -6.18 8.74 -3.57
C LEU A 89 -6.60 9.52 -2.32
N ALA A 90 -5.94 10.65 -2.02
CA ALA A 90 -6.18 11.43 -0.83
C ALA A 90 -7.69 11.73 -0.62
N GLY A 91 -8.20 11.38 0.56
CA GLY A 91 -9.60 11.55 0.94
C GLY A 91 -10.54 10.43 0.50
N MET A 92 -10.14 9.55 -0.43
CA MET A 92 -10.95 8.40 -0.82
C MET A 92 -11.02 7.37 0.31
N ALA A 93 -12.18 6.74 0.49
CA ALA A 93 -12.31 5.60 1.40
C ALA A 93 -11.56 4.40 0.83
N VAL A 94 -10.80 3.69 1.66
CA VAL A 94 -9.98 2.54 1.23
C VAL A 94 -10.88 1.45 0.64
N VAL A 95 -11.90 1.04 1.39
CA VAL A 95 -12.84 -0.04 1.01
C VAL A 95 -14.19 0.51 0.54
N ASP A 96 -14.86 -0.25 -0.33
CA ASP A 96 -16.20 0.08 -0.81
C ASP A 96 -17.23 0.09 0.32
N GLY A 97 -18.13 1.08 0.31
CA GLY A 97 -19.19 1.20 1.30
C GLY A 97 -18.76 1.79 2.65
N ALA A 98 -17.46 2.05 2.86
CA ALA A 98 -17.01 2.90 3.94
C ALA A 98 -17.43 4.36 3.64
N ARG A 99 -18.16 4.99 4.57
CA ARG A 99 -18.40 6.43 4.53
C ARG A 99 -17.16 7.10 5.11
N GLY A 100 -16.24 7.56 4.27
CA GLY A 100 -15.21 8.49 4.71
C GLY A 100 -15.89 9.70 5.38
N ARG A 101 -15.66 9.90 6.67
CA ARG A 101 -16.00 11.18 7.33
C ARG A 101 -14.69 11.95 7.43
N GLY A 102 -14.63 13.16 6.87
CA GLY A 102 -13.44 13.99 6.91
C GLY A 102 -12.61 14.04 5.61
N GLY A 103 -13.19 13.66 4.47
CA GLY A 103 -12.58 13.97 3.18
C GLY A 103 -12.47 15.48 3.00
N VAL A 104 -11.24 15.97 2.79
CA VAL A 104 -11.00 17.32 2.25
C VAL A 104 -11.83 17.44 0.98
N GLU A 105 -12.53 18.55 0.78
CA GLU A 105 -13.18 18.89 -0.49
C GLU A 105 -12.11 19.15 -1.57
N THR A 106 -11.37 18.11 -1.96
CA THR A 106 -10.72 18.09 -3.27
C THR A 106 -11.87 17.88 -4.26
N GLY A 107 -12.00 18.74 -5.27
CA GLY A 107 -13.13 18.76 -6.23
C GLY A 107 -13.34 17.48 -7.06
N ILE A 108 -12.75 16.35 -6.66
CA ILE A 108 -13.03 15.01 -7.14
C ILE A 108 -14.32 14.57 -6.44
N SER A 109 -15.45 14.91 -7.08
CA SER A 109 -16.80 14.41 -6.76
C SER A 109 -16.72 13.00 -6.20
N ALA A 110 -17.24 12.79 -4.98
CA ALA A 110 -17.41 11.52 -4.27
C ALA A 110 -17.51 10.33 -5.24
N SER A 111 -16.35 9.85 -5.67
CA SER A 111 -16.28 8.81 -6.68
C SER A 111 -16.86 7.59 -6.00
N ARG A 112 -17.92 7.01 -6.57
CA ARG A 112 -18.58 5.79 -6.08
C ARG A 112 -17.68 4.55 -6.20
N THR A 113 -16.38 4.78 -6.34
CA THR A 113 -15.30 3.85 -6.61
C THR A 113 -14.43 3.87 -5.36
N SER A 114 -14.30 2.74 -4.67
CA SER A 114 -13.33 2.61 -3.57
C SER A 114 -11.93 3.02 -4.01
N GLY A 115 -11.12 3.51 -3.07
CA GLY A 115 -9.73 3.81 -3.33
C GLY A 115 -8.96 2.57 -3.82
N VAL A 116 -9.31 1.35 -3.39
CA VAL A 116 -8.75 0.11 -3.97
C VAL A 116 -9.00 -0.01 -5.48
N ARG A 117 -10.19 0.35 -5.98
CA ARG A 117 -10.46 0.34 -7.42
C ARG A 117 -9.70 1.45 -8.16
N GLU A 118 -9.45 2.57 -7.51
CA GLU A 118 -8.62 3.64 -8.08
C GLU A 118 -7.15 3.19 -8.19
N VAL A 119 -6.63 2.51 -7.16
CA VAL A 119 -5.29 1.90 -7.19
C VAL A 119 -5.16 0.93 -8.37
N LEU A 120 -6.16 0.06 -8.59
CA LEU A 120 -6.16 -0.85 -9.74
C LEU A 120 -6.11 -0.10 -11.08
N ARG A 121 -6.89 0.99 -11.21
CA ARG A 121 -6.86 1.82 -12.42
C ARG A 121 -5.49 2.46 -12.64
N ILE A 122 -4.86 2.99 -11.59
CA ILE A 122 -3.52 3.57 -11.65
C ILE A 122 -2.51 2.52 -12.14
N LEU A 123 -2.52 1.32 -11.56
CA LEU A 123 -1.62 0.23 -11.94
C LEU A 123 -1.85 -0.25 -13.39
N GLU A 124 -3.10 -0.26 -13.86
CA GLU A 124 -3.45 -0.57 -15.25
C GLU A 124 -2.93 0.52 -16.21
N GLU A 125 -3.18 1.79 -15.91
CA GLU A 125 -2.76 2.95 -16.72
C GLU A 125 -1.23 3.02 -16.87
N GLN A 126 -0.49 2.65 -15.81
CA GLN A 126 0.98 2.62 -15.80
C GLN A 126 1.57 1.31 -16.34
N ASN A 127 0.73 0.35 -16.77
CA ASN A 127 1.18 -0.97 -17.23
C ASN A 127 2.03 -1.73 -16.18
N LEU A 128 1.67 -1.57 -14.90
CA LEU A 128 2.28 -2.26 -13.75
C LEU A 128 1.42 -3.45 -13.27
N LEU A 129 0.13 -3.49 -13.63
CA LEU A 129 -0.75 -4.62 -13.31
C LEU A 129 -0.49 -5.82 -14.23
N LEU A 130 0.24 -6.82 -13.72
CA LEU A 130 0.55 -8.04 -14.49
C LEU A 130 -0.61 -9.05 -14.51
N GLY A 131 -1.43 -9.06 -13.47
CA GLY A 131 -2.52 -10.01 -13.33
C GLY A 131 -3.47 -9.61 -12.21
N ARG A 132 -4.74 -9.99 -12.35
CA ARG A 132 -5.80 -9.75 -11.38
C ARG A 132 -6.68 -10.98 -11.32
N ASP A 133 -7.00 -11.40 -10.11
CA ASP A 133 -7.96 -12.47 -9.86
C ASP A 133 -8.88 -12.09 -8.69
N VAL A 134 -10.03 -12.75 -8.58
CA VAL A 134 -10.99 -12.58 -7.49
C VAL A 134 -10.93 -13.80 -6.59
N VAL A 135 -10.39 -13.61 -5.39
CA VAL A 135 -10.24 -14.68 -4.41
C VAL A 135 -11.31 -14.56 -3.33
N THR A 136 -11.93 -15.68 -2.96
CA THR A 136 -12.83 -15.76 -1.81
C THR A 136 -12.08 -16.34 -0.62
N HIS A 137 -12.00 -15.60 0.48
CA HIS A 137 -11.34 -16.02 1.71
C HIS A 137 -12.04 -15.42 2.93
N SER A 138 -11.69 -15.90 4.12
CA SER A 138 -12.13 -15.29 5.38
C SER A 138 -11.42 -13.95 5.59
N TYR A 139 -12.18 -12.91 5.93
CA TYR A 139 -11.67 -11.57 6.23
C TYR A 139 -12.13 -11.15 7.63
N PRO A 140 -11.32 -10.45 8.44
CA PRO A 140 -11.72 -10.01 9.78
C PRO A 140 -12.79 -8.90 9.72
N TYR A 141 -13.85 -9.04 10.52
CA TYR A 141 -14.91 -8.04 10.64
C TYR A 141 -15.05 -7.58 12.09
N ASP A 142 -15.25 -6.28 12.28
CA ASP A 142 -15.65 -5.71 13.56
C ASP A 142 -16.95 -6.40 14.02
N TRP A 143 -16.88 -6.98 15.21
CA TRP A 143 -17.93 -7.83 15.76
C TRP A 143 -19.24 -7.08 16.00
N ARG A 144 -19.22 -5.75 16.13
CA ARG A 144 -20.38 -4.91 16.44
C ARG A 144 -20.92 -4.21 15.20
N ALA A 145 -20.07 -3.50 14.47
CA ALA A 145 -20.41 -2.73 13.28
C ALA A 145 -20.60 -3.60 12.04
N LYS A 146 -20.10 -4.85 12.07
CA LYS A 146 -20.11 -5.78 10.93
C LYS A 146 -19.46 -5.18 9.69
N LYS A 147 -18.41 -4.40 9.91
CA LYS A 147 -17.58 -3.80 8.85
C LYS A 147 -16.19 -4.43 8.87
N PRO A 148 -15.47 -4.45 7.74
CA PRO A 148 -14.06 -4.81 7.71
C PRO A 148 -13.27 -4.06 8.79
N VAL A 149 -12.34 -4.76 9.45
CA VAL A 149 -11.37 -4.15 10.39
C VAL A 149 -10.28 -3.43 9.60
#